data_AF-A0A2T7WNP1-F1
#
_entry.id   AF-A0A2T7WNP1-F1
#
_cell.length_a   1.000
_cell.length_b   1.000
_cell.length_c   1.000
_cell.angle_alpha   90.00
_cell.angle_beta   90.00
_cell.angle_gamma   90.00
#
_symmetry.space_group_name_H-M   'P 1'
#
loop_
_entity.id
_entity.type
_entity.pdbx_description
1 polymer ?
#
loop_
_entity_poly.entity_id
_entity_poly.type
_entity_poly.pdbx_seq_one_letter_code
_entity_poly.pdbx_strand_id
1 'polypeptide(L)'
;MDNVREGGKPFACLIVKDGEIVVEAVNHVAQEGDPTAHAEIRAIRAAAEKGISDLSGYDMFVTAYPCPMCLGAVYYAQPDRLVFAVTREEEGEHYEDGNRLMSLATFYDEYTKPIDDRALSAQQIRVDAATAPFEEWTAKHGD
;
A
#
# COMPACT_ATOMS: atom_id res chain seq x y z
N MET A 1 -6.60 -16.36 9.29
CA MET A 1 -6.13 -16.73 10.64
C MET A 1 -4.76 -17.40 10.62
N ASP A 2 -4.43 -18.23 9.62
CA ASP A 2 -3.17 -19.00 9.62
C ASP A 2 -1.92 -18.12 9.65
N ASN A 3 -1.90 -17.01 8.89
CA ASN A 3 -0.80 -16.03 8.95
C ASN A 3 -0.50 -15.56 10.38
N VAL A 4 -1.52 -15.32 11.21
CA VAL A 4 -1.34 -14.89 12.61
C VAL A 4 -0.74 -16.01 13.46
N ARG A 5 -1.18 -17.25 13.26
CA ARG A 5 -0.65 -18.42 13.97
C ARG A 5 0.81 -18.68 13.63
N GLU A 6 1.23 -18.28 12.43
CA GLU A 6 2.61 -18.38 11.95
C GLU A 6 3.48 -17.16 12.33
N GLY A 7 2.94 -16.21 13.10
CA GLY A 7 3.67 -15.04 13.60
C GLY A 7 3.57 -13.79 12.73
N GLY A 8 2.74 -13.81 11.68
CA GLY A 8 2.46 -12.66 10.82
C GLY A 8 1.38 -11.72 11.36
N LYS A 9 1.32 -10.52 10.79
CA LYS A 9 0.29 -9.51 11.13
C LYS A 9 -1.09 -9.90 10.53
N PRO A 10 -2.21 -9.47 11.13
CA PRO A 10 -3.55 -9.99 10.80
C PRO A 10 -4.18 -9.40 9.52
N PHE A 11 -3.40 -9.19 8.46
CA PHE A 11 -3.88 -8.58 7.21
C PHE A 11 -3.76 -9.53 6.03
N ALA A 12 -4.81 -9.56 5.21
CA ALA A 12 -4.90 -10.32 3.99
C ALA A 12 -5.48 -9.46 2.85
N CYS A 13 -5.15 -9.83 1.62
CA CYS A 13 -5.66 -9.22 0.40
C CYS A 13 -5.95 -10.32 -0.62
N LEU A 14 -7.10 -10.23 -1.28
CA LEU A 14 -7.48 -11.04 -2.42
C LEU A 14 -7.65 -10.14 -3.64
N ILE A 15 -7.21 -10.61 -4.81
CA ILE A 15 -7.56 -10.02 -6.11
C ILE A 15 -8.49 -10.99 -6.81
N VAL A 16 -9.66 -10.51 -7.21
CA VAL A 16 -10.75 -11.32 -7.75
C VAL A 16 -11.14 -10.81 -9.12
N LYS A 17 -11.45 -11.72 -10.05
CA LYS A 17 -12.00 -11.41 -11.37
C LYS A 17 -13.13 -12.37 -11.69
N ASP A 18 -14.29 -11.82 -12.08
CA ASP A 18 -15.46 -12.61 -12.46
C ASP A 18 -15.89 -13.64 -11.38
N GLY A 19 -15.68 -13.31 -10.10
CA GLY A 19 -16.00 -14.18 -8.96
C GLY A 19 -14.90 -15.18 -8.58
N GLU A 20 -13.81 -15.25 -9.34
CA GLU A 20 -12.69 -16.16 -9.11
C GLU A 20 -11.49 -15.46 -8.47
N ILE A 21 -10.88 -16.10 -7.48
CA ILE A 21 -9.68 -15.58 -6.81
C ILE A 21 -8.45 -15.81 -7.71
N VAL A 22 -7.80 -14.72 -8.10
CA VAL A 22 -6.61 -14.73 -8.97
C VAL A 22 -5.32 -14.68 -8.15
N VAL A 23 -5.34 -13.92 -7.05
CA VAL A 23 -4.23 -13.78 -6.11
C VAL A 23 -4.75 -13.79 -4.69
N GLU A 24 -4.02 -14.49 -3.82
CA GLU A 24 -4.15 -14.40 -2.37
C GLU A 24 -2.80 -13.96 -1.79
N ALA A 25 -2.81 -12.98 -0.91
CA ALA A 25 -1.62 -12.55 -0.19
C ALA A 25 -1.94 -12.16 1.24
N VAL A 26 -0.97 -12.35 2.12
CA VAL A 26 -1.05 -11.98 3.54
C VAL A 26 0.15 -11.11 3.93
N ASN A 27 0.03 -10.34 4.99
CA ASN A 27 1.13 -9.50 5.47
C ASN A 27 2.30 -10.36 5.98
N HIS A 28 3.49 -10.12 5.44
CA HIS A 28 4.71 -10.84 5.77
C HIS A 28 5.79 -9.94 6.41
N VAL A 29 5.43 -8.77 6.94
CA VAL A 29 6.39 -7.83 7.52
C VAL A 29 7.27 -8.49 8.59
N ALA A 30 6.65 -9.28 9.49
CA ALA A 30 7.39 -9.96 10.56
C ALA A 30 8.24 -11.13 10.04
N GLN A 31 7.76 -11.84 9.02
CA GLN A 31 8.40 -13.04 8.49
C GLN A 31 9.54 -12.74 7.52
N GLU A 32 9.41 -11.69 6.71
CA GLU A 32 10.39 -11.30 5.68
C GLU A 32 11.33 -10.19 6.15
N GLY A 33 11.00 -9.48 7.25
CA GLY A 33 11.75 -8.30 7.69
C GLY A 33 11.63 -7.10 6.74
N ASP A 34 10.69 -7.15 5.78
CA ASP A 34 10.39 -6.09 4.84
C ASP A 34 9.20 -5.25 5.36
N PRO A 35 9.40 -3.98 5.76
CA PRO A 35 8.31 -3.13 6.25
C PRO A 35 7.25 -2.82 5.19
N THR A 36 7.52 -3.07 3.90
CA THR A 36 6.59 -2.87 2.80
C THR A 36 5.79 -4.12 2.43
N ALA A 37 6.08 -5.27 3.04
CA ALA A 37 5.43 -6.56 2.78
C ALA A 37 3.99 -6.67 3.33
N HIS A 38 3.21 -5.61 3.15
CA HIS A 38 1.78 -5.56 3.42
C HIS A 38 1.01 -6.43 2.42
N ALA A 39 -0.17 -6.90 2.83
CA ALA A 39 -0.94 -7.85 2.04
C ALA A 39 -1.31 -7.29 0.65
N GLU A 40 -1.71 -6.02 0.58
CA GLU A 40 -2.10 -5.34 -0.65
C GLU A 40 -0.91 -5.17 -1.61
N ILE A 41 0.25 -4.76 -1.08
CA ILE A 41 1.49 -4.63 -1.85
C ILE A 41 1.92 -5.98 -2.42
N ARG A 42 1.91 -7.02 -1.59
CA ARG A 42 2.26 -8.38 -2.02
C ARG A 42 1.27 -8.90 -3.05
N ALA A 43 -0.03 -8.65 -2.90
CA ALA A 43 -1.03 -9.05 -3.88
C ALA A 43 -0.81 -8.38 -5.24
N ILE A 44 -0.59 -7.07 -5.27
CA ILE A 44 -0.31 -6.32 -6.51
C ILE A 44 0.97 -6.83 -7.18
N ARG A 45 2.03 -7.08 -6.40
CA ARG A 45 3.29 -7.64 -6.92
C ARG A 45 3.08 -9.04 -7.51
N ALA A 46 2.35 -9.91 -6.81
CA ALA A 46 2.05 -11.26 -7.29
C ALA A 46 1.15 -11.26 -8.55
N ALA A 47 0.26 -10.26 -8.69
CA ALA A 47 -0.49 -10.04 -9.94
C ALA A 47 0.44 -9.63 -11.09
N ALA A 48 1.37 -8.70 -10.85
CA ALA A 48 2.35 -8.27 -11.84
C ALA A 48 3.25 -9.42 -12.30
N GLU A 49 3.66 -10.31 -11.40
CA GLU A 49 4.42 -11.53 -11.73
C GLU A 49 3.63 -12.49 -12.65
N LYS A 50 2.29 -12.45 -12.59
CA LYS A 50 1.40 -13.18 -13.51
C LYS A 50 1.13 -12.42 -14.81
N GLY A 51 1.76 -11.27 -15.04
CA GLY A 51 1.55 -10.41 -16.21
C GLY A 51 0.32 -9.52 -16.13
N ILE A 52 -0.25 -9.31 -14.94
CA ILE A 52 -1.40 -8.43 -14.70
C ILE A 52 -0.88 -7.13 -14.10
N SER A 53 -0.64 -6.13 -14.95
CA SER A 53 -0.09 -4.81 -14.55
C SER A 53 -1.16 -3.72 -14.38
N ASP A 54 -2.39 -4.01 -14.77
CA ASP A 54 -3.58 -3.15 -14.63
C ASP A 54 -4.71 -4.01 -14.07
N LEU A 55 -5.31 -3.57 -12.97
CA LEU A 55 -6.39 -4.27 -12.29
C LEU A 55 -7.78 -3.77 -12.73
N SER A 56 -7.90 -3.00 -13.80
CA SER A 56 -9.19 -2.69 -14.43
C SER A 56 -9.97 -3.97 -14.71
N GLY A 57 -11.22 -4.05 -14.23
CA GLY A 57 -12.05 -5.26 -14.27
C GLY A 57 -11.76 -6.30 -13.17
N TYR A 58 -10.94 -5.96 -12.17
CA TYR A 58 -10.69 -6.77 -10.98
C TYR A 58 -11.19 -6.04 -9.73
N ASP A 59 -11.67 -6.82 -8.76
CA ASP A 59 -12.01 -6.35 -7.42
C ASP A 59 -10.91 -6.76 -6.42
N MET A 60 -10.60 -5.87 -5.48
CA MET A 60 -9.71 -6.17 -4.35
C MET A 60 -10.51 -6.32 -3.05
N PHE A 61 -10.22 -7.36 -2.28
CA PHE A 61 -10.81 -7.59 -0.95
C PHE A 61 -9.71 -7.56 0.09
N VAL A 62 -9.83 -6.72 1.11
CA VAL A 62 -8.81 -6.52 2.14
C VAL A 62 -9.40 -6.67 3.55
N THR A 63 -8.58 -7.12 4.50
CA THR A 63 -9.05 -7.27 5.89
C THR A 63 -9.48 -5.94 6.49
N ALA A 64 -8.61 -4.94 6.45
CA ALA A 64 -8.87 -3.60 6.97
C ALA A 64 -8.70 -2.56 5.85
N TYR A 65 -9.36 -1.41 5.97
CA TYR A 65 -9.20 -0.32 5.00
C TYR A 65 -7.70 0.01 4.80
N PRO A 66 -7.14 0.22 3.59
CA PRO A 66 -5.68 0.26 3.38
C PRO A 66 -4.95 1.42 4.08
N CYS A 67 -3.64 1.28 4.32
CA CYS A 67 -2.81 2.38 4.87
C CYS A 67 -2.38 3.31 3.71
N PRO A 68 -1.67 4.45 3.91
CA PRO A 68 -1.41 5.39 2.82
C PRO A 68 -0.50 4.79 1.74
N MET A 69 0.46 3.94 2.15
CA MET A 69 1.30 3.17 1.23
C MET A 69 0.45 2.23 0.37
N CYS A 70 -0.37 1.38 1.00
CA CYS A 70 -1.21 0.42 0.29
C CYS A 70 -2.29 1.11 -0.54
N LEU A 71 -2.92 2.17 -0.02
CA LEU A 71 -3.92 2.96 -0.74
C LEU A 71 -3.31 3.59 -1.99
N GLY A 72 -2.13 4.21 -1.87
CA GLY A 72 -1.40 4.72 -3.04
C GLY A 72 -1.14 3.63 -4.07
N ALA A 73 -0.66 2.46 -3.63
CA ALA A 73 -0.44 1.32 -4.53
C ALA A 73 -1.73 0.83 -5.21
N VAL A 74 -2.85 0.78 -4.49
CA VAL A 74 -4.18 0.45 -5.03
C VAL A 74 -4.60 1.46 -6.10
N TYR A 75 -4.40 2.77 -5.86
CA TYR A 75 -4.67 3.80 -6.87
C TYR A 75 -3.82 3.63 -8.14
N TYR A 76 -2.55 3.24 -8.02
CA TYR A 76 -1.72 2.93 -9.18
C TYR A 76 -2.13 1.64 -9.90
N ALA A 77 -2.62 0.65 -9.15
CA ALA A 77 -3.04 -0.64 -9.69
C ALA A 77 -4.43 -0.59 -10.36
N GLN A 78 -5.28 0.39 -10.01
CA GLN A 78 -6.58 0.69 -10.64
C GLN A 78 -7.61 -0.47 -10.64
N PRO A 79 -7.88 -1.15 -9.51
CA PRO A 79 -9.01 -2.07 -9.45
C PRO A 79 -10.35 -1.33 -9.60
N ASP A 80 -11.38 -2.01 -10.10
CA ASP A 80 -12.73 -1.43 -10.23
C ASP A 80 -13.30 -1.10 -8.86
N ARG A 81 -13.05 -1.96 -7.87
CA ARG A 81 -13.56 -1.80 -6.50
C ARG A 81 -12.55 -2.30 -5.48
N LEU A 82 -12.59 -1.66 -4.32
CA LEU A 82 -11.92 -2.09 -3.11
C LEU A 82 -12.96 -2.35 -2.03
N VAL A 83 -13.00 -3.57 -1.51
CA VAL A 83 -13.89 -4.01 -0.44
C VAL A 83 -13.06 -4.30 0.79
N PHE A 84 -13.47 -3.78 1.95
CA PHE A 84 -12.76 -3.98 3.22
C PHE A 84 -13.72 -4.46 4.31
N ALA A 85 -13.23 -5.33 5.20
CA ALA A 85 -14.07 -5.92 6.25
C ALA A 85 -14.05 -5.13 7.58
N VAL A 86 -12.91 -4.52 7.91
CA VAL A 86 -12.66 -3.84 9.18
C VAL A 86 -12.33 -2.36 8.93
N THR A 87 -13.03 -1.47 9.64
CA THR A 87 -12.72 -0.03 9.62
C THR A 87 -11.45 0.25 10.41
N ARG A 88 -10.88 1.45 10.22
CA ARG A 88 -9.70 1.87 10.99
C ARG A 88 -9.96 2.05 12.47
N GLU A 89 -11.17 2.45 12.84
CA GLU A 89 -11.59 2.54 14.24
C GLU A 89 -11.60 1.16 14.89
N GLU A 90 -12.29 0.19 14.28
CA GLU A 90 -12.35 -1.20 14.78
C GLU A 90 -10.98 -1.88 14.85
N GLU A 91 -10.10 -1.61 13.88
CA GLU A 91 -8.71 -2.10 13.92
C GLU A 91 -7.95 -1.51 15.12
N GLY A 92 -8.06 -0.19 15.33
CA GLY A 92 -7.36 0.52 16.41
C GLY A 92 -7.82 0.14 17.82
N GLU A 93 -8.99 -0.49 17.97
CA GLU A 93 -9.44 -1.05 19.26
C GLU A 93 -8.61 -2.26 19.72
N HIS A 94 -7.95 -2.96 18.78
CA HIS A 94 -7.33 -4.27 19.03
C HIS A 94 -5.90 -4.40 18.51
N TYR A 95 -5.44 -3.47 17.68
CA TYR A 95 -4.15 -3.55 17.00
C TYR A 95 -3.48 -2.18 16.96
N GLU A 96 -2.15 -2.17 17.07
CA GLU A 96 -1.32 -0.99 16.86
C GLU A 96 0.02 -1.43 16.25
N ASP A 97 0.58 -0.62 15.36
CA ASP A 97 1.76 -1.01 14.58
C ASP A 97 3.10 -0.51 15.18
N GLY A 98 3.05 0.27 16.28
CA GLY A 98 4.23 0.71 17.03
C GLY A 98 5.18 1.64 16.27
N ASN A 99 4.73 2.23 15.17
CA ASN A 99 5.54 3.07 14.30
C ASN A 99 5.87 4.42 14.97
N ARG A 100 7.09 4.91 14.76
CA ARG A 100 7.58 6.17 15.36
C ARG A 100 7.02 7.43 14.68
N LEU A 101 6.78 7.36 13.38
CA LEU A 101 6.43 8.54 12.56
C LEU A 101 4.93 8.77 12.44
N MET A 102 4.13 7.75 12.72
CA MET A 102 2.66 7.79 12.64
C MET A 102 2.07 6.63 13.43
N SER A 103 0.88 6.78 13.99
CA SER A 103 0.07 5.70 14.56
C SER A 103 -1.11 5.37 13.65
N LEU A 104 -1.83 4.28 13.92
CA LEU A 104 -3.07 3.96 13.23
C LEU A 104 -4.18 5.01 13.41
N ALA A 105 -4.08 5.85 14.45
CA ALA A 105 -5.01 6.96 14.64
C ALA A 105 -4.67 8.18 13.78
N THR A 106 -3.40 8.42 13.46
CA THR A 106 -2.95 9.70 12.83
C THR A 106 -2.38 9.52 11.43
N PHE A 107 -2.34 8.30 10.91
CA PHE A 107 -1.59 7.99 9.69
C PHE A 107 -2.07 8.74 8.45
N TYR A 108 -3.36 9.03 8.27
CA TYR A 108 -3.83 9.87 7.16
C TYR A 108 -3.57 11.36 7.42
N ASP A 109 -3.83 11.83 8.64
CA ASP A 109 -3.61 13.22 9.03
C ASP A 109 -2.17 13.66 8.76
N GLU A 110 -1.21 12.76 9.01
CA GLU A 110 0.22 12.97 8.75
C GLU A 110 0.50 13.40 7.29
N TYR A 111 -0.23 12.84 6.32
CA TYR A 111 -0.03 13.17 4.90
C TYR A 111 -0.71 14.47 4.49
N THR A 112 -1.69 14.95 5.28
CA THR A 112 -2.37 16.24 5.05
C THR A 112 -1.56 17.44 5.54
N LYS A 113 -0.59 17.22 6.44
CA LYS A 113 0.27 18.28 6.97
C LYS A 113 1.17 18.88 5.88
N PRO A 114 1.46 20.20 5.94
CA PRO A 114 2.58 20.80 5.21
C PRO A 114 3.87 20.01 5.42
N ILE A 115 4.76 19.99 4.43
CA ILE A 115 6.00 19.19 4.47
C ILE A 115 6.82 19.48 5.73
N ASP A 116 6.89 20.75 6.14
CA ASP A 116 7.68 21.21 7.29
C ASP A 116 7.06 20.82 8.64
N ASP A 117 5.77 20.45 8.67
CA ASP A 117 5.03 20.09 9.90
C ASP A 117 4.90 18.57 10.09
N ARG A 118 5.43 17.77 9.16
CA ARG A 118 5.42 16.31 9.23
C ARG A 118 6.40 15.80 10.30
N ALA A 119 6.05 14.69 10.94
CA ALA A 119 6.91 13.94 11.86
C ALA A 119 8.20 13.45 11.19
N LEU A 120 8.14 13.19 9.87
CA LEU A 120 9.35 12.98 9.07
C LEU A 120 9.91 14.33 8.62
N SER A 121 10.99 14.76 9.26
CA SER A 121 11.76 15.93 8.84
C SER A 121 12.32 15.72 7.44
N ALA A 122 11.77 16.44 6.46
CA ALA A 122 12.27 16.49 5.09
C ALA A 122 13.01 17.81 4.85
N GLN A 123 14.03 17.79 3.98
CA GLN A 123 14.76 18.98 3.58
C GLN A 123 14.89 19.02 2.06
N GLN A 124 14.51 20.15 1.46
CA GLN A 124 14.79 20.40 0.05
C GLN A 124 16.20 20.96 -0.12
N ILE A 125 17.00 20.31 -0.97
CA ILE A 125 18.30 20.82 -1.44
C ILE A 125 18.14 21.21 -2.90
N ARG A 126 18.65 22.38 -3.29
CA ARG A 126 18.67 22.82 -4.69
C ARG A 126 19.94 22.30 -5.36
N VAL A 127 19.75 21.63 -6.50
CA VAL A 127 20.82 21.12 -7.37
C VAL A 127 20.59 21.70 -8.76
N ASP A 128 21.65 22.09 -9.45
CA ASP A 128 21.55 22.57 -10.82
C ASP A 128 20.96 21.47 -11.73
N ALA A 129 20.06 21.86 -12.62
CA ALA A 129 19.35 20.95 -13.52
C ALA A 129 18.65 19.77 -12.81
N ALA A 130 18.13 19.97 -11.59
CA ALA A 130 17.40 18.94 -10.84
C ALA A 130 16.20 18.33 -11.60
N THR A 131 15.69 18.99 -12.63
CA THR A 131 14.57 18.51 -13.46
C THR A 131 14.99 17.67 -14.66
N ALA A 132 16.29 17.57 -14.98
CA ALA A 132 16.79 16.91 -16.18
C ALA A 132 16.32 15.44 -16.34
N PRO A 133 16.24 14.60 -15.29
CA PRO A 133 15.74 13.23 -15.44
C PRO A 133 14.28 13.16 -15.90
N PHE A 134 13.42 14.10 -15.43
CA PHE A 134 12.02 14.16 -15.85
C PHE A 134 11.91 14.62 -17.30
N GLU A 135 12.69 15.62 -17.68
CA GLU A 135 12.75 16.13 -19.06
C GLU A 135 13.21 15.06 -20.04
N GLU A 136 14.26 14.29 -19.70
CA GLU A 136 14.76 13.19 -20.52
C GLU A 136 13.72 12.07 -20.67
N TRP A 137 13.05 11.72 -19.57
CA TRP A 137 11.99 10.72 -19.60
C TRP A 137 10.85 11.14 -20.53
N THR A 138 10.34 12.37 -20.38
CA THR A 138 9.26 12.91 -21.21
C THR A 138 9.68 13.03 -22.68
N ALA A 139 10.92 13.40 -22.99
CA ALA A 139 11.37 13.47 -24.37
C ALA A 139 11.42 12.09 -25.07
N LYS A 140 11.62 11.01 -24.32
CA LYS A 140 11.70 9.63 -24.85
C LYS A 140 10.36 8.88 -24.83
N HIS A 141 9.50 9.19 -23.86
CA HIS A 141 8.30 8.39 -23.54
C HIS A 141 7.06 9.22 -23.24
N GLY A 142 7.12 10.55 -23.37
CA GLY A 142 5.93 11.39 -23.23
C GLY A 142 4.92 11.06 -24.31
N ASP A 143 3.67 10.85 -23.90
CA ASP A 143 2.52 10.67 -24.80
C ASP A 143 2.27 11.90 -25.68
#